data_AF-A0A852X636-F1
#
_entry.id   AF-A0A852X636-F1
#
_cell.length_a   1.000
_cell.length_b   1.000
_cell.length_c   1.000
_cell.angle_alpha   90.00
_cell.angle_beta   90.00
_cell.angle_gamma   90.00
#
_symmetry.space_group_name_H-M   'P 1'
#
loop_
_entity.id
_entity.type
_entity.pdbx_description
1 polymer ?
#
loop_
_entity_poly.entity_id
_entity_poly.type
_entity_poly.pdbx_seq_one_letter_code
_entity_poly.pdbx_strand_id
1 'polypeptide(L)'
;MRFTMVGLNVTHLALVTPAVREQISSLGTGTAAFGAELFDFFCRTNDEVFGMPDGPLHDPVAVAVLADPGCVEVLRVRLDVELAGTETAGATSVDLDGMLGREPNAWVAVGLDVERFWAGVAASVARLA
;
A
#
# COMPACT_ATOMS: atom_id res chain seq x y z
N MET A 1 6.60 -15.96 10.33
CA MET A 1 6.34 -14.53 10.08
C MET A 1 5.20 -14.07 10.96
N ARG A 2 5.25 -12.83 11.46
CA ARG A 2 4.14 -12.24 12.22
C ARG A 2 3.07 -11.80 11.21
N PHE A 3 1.80 -12.06 11.49
CA PHE A 3 0.71 -11.59 10.63
C PHE A 3 0.66 -10.05 10.67
N THR A 4 0.83 -9.42 9.50
CA THR A 4 0.82 -7.96 9.32
C THR A 4 -0.22 -7.59 8.27
N MET A 5 -1.21 -6.82 8.66
CA MET A 5 -2.23 -6.27 7.75
C MET A 5 -1.74 -4.94 7.20
N VAL A 6 -1.74 -4.81 5.87
CA VAL A 6 -1.47 -3.55 5.15
C VAL A 6 -2.78 -3.12 4.49
N GLY A 7 -3.49 -2.20 5.14
CA GLY A 7 -4.85 -1.78 4.77
C GLY A 7 -4.91 -0.57 3.84
N LEU A 8 -6.14 -0.18 3.48
CA LEU A 8 -6.42 1.00 2.66
C LEU A 8 -5.91 2.29 3.33
N ASN A 9 -5.95 2.37 4.67
CA ASN A 9 -5.45 3.51 5.45
C ASN A 9 -3.99 3.88 5.13
N VAL A 10 -3.16 2.90 4.77
CA VAL A 10 -1.74 3.12 4.44
C VAL A 10 -1.50 3.07 2.94
N THR A 11 -2.12 2.12 2.24
CA THR A 11 -1.90 1.98 0.79
C THR A 11 -2.43 3.17 -0.02
N HIS A 12 -3.41 3.91 0.49
CA HIS A 12 -3.87 5.14 -0.14
C HIS A 12 -2.86 6.30 -0.04
N LEU A 13 -1.76 6.14 0.70
CA LEU A 13 -0.63 7.08 0.71
C LEU A 13 0.36 6.80 -0.43
N ALA A 14 0.37 5.58 -0.98
CA ALA A 14 1.26 5.14 -2.06
C ALA A 14 0.72 5.52 -3.45
N LEU A 15 0.51 6.82 -3.68
CA LEU A 15 -0.10 7.34 -4.91
C LEU A 15 0.87 7.34 -6.09
N VAL A 16 0.41 6.86 -7.24
CA VAL A 16 1.13 6.87 -8.52
C VAL A 16 0.98 8.26 -9.17
N THR A 17 1.62 9.25 -8.57
CA THR A 17 1.60 10.64 -9.04
C THR A 17 2.28 10.80 -10.42
N PRO A 18 2.09 11.93 -11.13
CA PRO A 18 2.83 12.20 -12.35
C PRO A 18 4.35 12.18 -12.14
N ALA A 19 4.84 12.68 -11.01
CA ALA A 19 6.26 12.66 -10.67
C ALA A 19 6.80 11.23 -10.49
N VAL A 20 6.02 10.33 -9.89
CA VAL A 20 6.38 8.91 -9.76
C VAL A 20 6.45 8.23 -11.14
N ARG A 21 5.48 8.50 -12.02
CA ARG A 21 5.47 7.96 -13.39
C ARG A 21 6.68 8.44 -14.19
N GLU A 22 7.00 9.72 -14.10
CA GLU A 22 8.20 10.29 -14.72
C GLU A 22 9.47 9.65 -14.16
N GLN A 23 9.58 9.54 -12.83
CA GLN A 23 10.72 8.90 -12.18
C GLN A 23 10.94 7.47 -12.69
N ILE A 24 9.89 6.64 -12.75
CA ILE A 24 10.01 5.26 -13.20
C ILE A 24 10.32 5.18 -14.70
N SER A 25 9.60 5.91 -15.55
CA SER A 25 9.84 5.89 -16.99
C SER A 25 11.24 6.40 -17.39
N SER A 26 11.81 7.33 -16.62
CA SER A 26 13.17 7.85 -16.84
C SER A 26 14.29 6.83 -16.60
N LEU A 27 14.00 5.67 -15.98
CA LEU A 27 14.99 4.62 -15.74
C LEU A 27 15.49 3.93 -17.01
N GLY A 28 14.74 4.01 -18.12
CA GLY A 28 15.20 3.55 -19.44
C GLY A 28 15.35 2.04 -19.62
N THR A 29 14.76 1.21 -18.75
CA THR A 29 14.75 -0.25 -18.88
C THR A 29 13.44 -0.78 -19.47
N GLY A 30 13.44 -2.00 -20.02
CA GLY A 30 12.22 -2.64 -20.54
C GLY A 30 11.15 -2.83 -19.45
N THR A 31 11.58 -3.25 -18.25
CA THR A 31 10.68 -3.37 -17.09
C THR A 31 10.10 -2.02 -16.67
N ALA A 32 10.89 -0.95 -16.73
CA ALA A 32 10.41 0.40 -16.42
C ALA A 32 9.36 0.89 -17.43
N ALA A 33 9.59 0.67 -18.73
CA ALA A 33 8.63 1.02 -19.78
C ALA A 33 7.30 0.27 -19.59
N PHE A 34 7.35 -1.05 -19.36
CA PHE A 34 6.16 -1.84 -19.09
C PHE A 34 5.44 -1.41 -17.81
N GLY A 35 6.17 -1.10 -16.74
CA GLY A 35 5.60 -0.58 -15.49
C GLY A 35 4.89 0.75 -15.67
N ALA A 36 5.45 1.66 -16.47
CA ALA A 36 4.83 2.95 -16.78
C ALA A 36 3.49 2.77 -17.55
N GLU A 37 3.44 1.85 -18.52
CA GLU A 37 2.19 1.53 -19.23
C GLU A 37 1.10 0.99 -18.28
N LEU A 38 1.47 0.10 -17.35
CA LEU A 38 0.56 -0.42 -16.33
C LEU A 38 0.03 0.70 -15.41
N PHE A 39 0.90 1.61 -14.99
CA PHE A 39 0.51 2.76 -14.18
C PHE A 39 -0.46 3.68 -14.90
N ASP A 40 -0.22 3.99 -16.17
CA ASP A 40 -1.12 4.84 -16.94
C ASP A 40 -2.49 4.21 -17.17
N PHE A 41 -2.53 2.90 -17.42
CA PHE A 41 -3.79 2.16 -17.49
C PHE A 41 -4.52 2.20 -16.14
N PHE A 42 -3.83 1.86 -15.06
CA PHE A 42 -4.42 1.79 -13.72
C PHE A 42 -4.95 3.15 -13.25
N CYS A 43 -4.15 4.21 -13.35
CA CYS A 43 -4.56 5.56 -12.94
C CYS A 43 -5.77 6.06 -13.73
N ARG A 44 -5.81 5.81 -15.05
CA ARG A 44 -6.96 6.19 -15.88
C ARG A 44 -8.24 5.49 -15.44
N THR A 45 -8.20 4.17 -15.26
CA THR A 45 -9.38 3.41 -14.80
C THR A 45 -9.81 3.81 -13.40
N ASN A 46 -8.84 4.10 -12.52
CA ASN A 46 -9.13 4.55 -11.16
C ASN A 46 -9.79 5.95 -11.13
N ASP A 47 -9.40 6.84 -12.03
CA ASP A 47 -10.05 8.14 -12.22
C ASP A 47 -11.49 8.00 -12.74
N GLU A 48 -11.70 7.16 -13.75
CA GLU A 48 -13.02 6.92 -14.34
C GLU A 48 -14.03 6.34 -13.34
N VAL A 49 -13.59 5.46 -12.44
CA VAL A 49 -14.46 4.75 -11.50
C VAL A 49 -14.60 5.48 -10.17
N PHE A 50 -13.51 6.06 -9.65
CA PHE A 50 -13.44 6.60 -8.29
C PHE A 50 -13.10 8.10 -8.22
N GLY A 51 -12.84 8.76 -9.35
CA GLY A 51 -12.43 10.17 -9.40
C GLY A 51 -11.06 10.41 -8.76
N MET A 52 -10.18 9.42 -8.81
CA MET A 52 -8.84 9.42 -8.22
C MET A 52 -7.77 9.33 -9.32
N PRO A 53 -7.29 10.47 -9.84
CA PRO A 53 -6.37 10.53 -10.98
C PRO A 53 -4.98 9.96 -10.70
N ASP A 54 -4.59 9.93 -9.42
CA ASP A 54 -3.40 9.24 -8.94
C ASP A 54 -3.86 7.99 -8.19
N GLY A 55 -3.75 6.83 -8.84
CA GLY A 55 -4.16 5.56 -8.27
C GLY A 55 -3.21 5.10 -7.15
N PRO A 56 -3.72 4.51 -6.06
CA PRO A 56 -2.89 3.95 -5.00
C PRO A 56 -2.33 2.57 -5.37
N LEU A 57 -1.03 2.33 -5.14
CA LEU A 57 -0.46 0.98 -5.22
C LEU A 57 -0.61 0.26 -3.88
N HIS A 58 -1.39 -0.82 -3.85
CA HIS A 58 -1.66 -1.56 -2.63
C HIS A 58 -0.57 -2.62 -2.33
N ASP A 59 -0.47 -3.62 -3.18
CA ASP A 59 0.35 -4.81 -2.92
C ASP A 59 1.86 -4.53 -2.71
N PRO A 60 2.49 -3.56 -3.43
CA PRO A 60 3.90 -3.26 -3.20
C PRO A 60 4.20 -2.75 -1.79
N VAL A 61 3.23 -2.15 -1.09
CA VAL A 61 3.41 -1.73 0.31
C VAL A 61 3.58 -2.96 1.23
N ALA A 62 2.90 -4.06 0.95
CA ALA A 62 3.11 -5.31 1.69
C ALA A 62 4.51 -5.90 1.49
N VAL A 63 5.09 -5.74 0.30
CA VAL A 63 6.49 -6.11 0.03
C VAL A 63 7.44 -5.18 0.78
N ALA A 64 7.15 -3.88 0.83
CA ALA A 64 7.97 -2.89 1.53
C ALA A 64 8.09 -3.19 3.02
N VAL A 65 7.04 -3.70 3.68
CA VAL A 65 7.10 -4.16 5.09
C VAL A 65 8.22 -5.18 5.33
N LEU A 66 8.54 -6.01 4.33
CA LEU A 66 9.57 -7.05 4.43
C LEU A 66 10.94 -6.56 3.95
N ALA A 67 10.95 -5.87 2.80
CA ALA A 67 12.19 -5.41 2.17
C ALA A 67 12.84 -4.25 2.93
N ASP A 68 12.01 -3.39 3.53
CA ASP A 68 12.44 -2.22 4.28
C ASP A 68 11.47 -1.92 5.44
N PRO A 69 11.60 -2.64 6.59
CA PRO A 69 10.68 -2.50 7.71
C PRO A 69 10.62 -1.08 8.32
N GLY A 70 11.62 -0.23 8.06
CA GLY A 70 11.63 1.17 8.52
C GLY A 70 10.80 2.12 7.65
N CYS A 71 10.25 1.62 6.54
CA CYS A 71 9.42 2.39 5.60
C CYS A 71 7.93 2.40 6.00
N VAL A 72 7.50 1.43 6.81
CA VAL A 72 6.09 1.28 7.21
C VAL A 72 5.99 1.28 8.74
N GLU A 73 5.19 2.19 9.29
CA GLU A 73 4.87 2.18 10.71
C GLU A 73 3.79 1.14 11.00
N VAL A 74 4.00 0.31 12.02
CA VAL A 74 3.06 -0.75 12.41
C VAL A 74 2.76 -0.72 13.91
N LEU A 75 1.51 -0.99 14.27
CA LEU A 75 1.07 -1.16 15.66
C LEU A 75 0.60 -2.60 15.91
N ARG A 76 0.91 -3.14 17.09
CA ARG A 76 0.41 -4.44 17.56
C ARG A 76 -0.95 -4.23 18.23
N VAL A 77 -2.03 -4.59 17.56
CA VAL A 77 -3.40 -4.31 18.01
C VAL A 77 -4.32 -5.51 17.84
N ARG A 78 -5.51 -5.44 18.43
CA ARG A 78 -6.58 -6.40 18.15
C ARG A 78 -7.21 -6.07 16.79
N LEU A 79 -7.32 -7.07 15.94
CA LEU A 79 -8.03 -7.04 14.68
C LEU A 79 -9.01 -8.22 14.62
N ASP A 80 -10.27 -7.93 14.34
CA ASP A 80 -11.32 -8.92 14.07
C ASP A 80 -11.91 -8.69 12.67
N VAL A 81 -12.47 -9.73 12.05
CA VAL A 81 -13.23 -9.62 10.79
C VAL A 81 -14.70 -9.79 11.13
N GLU A 82 -15.54 -8.83 10.73
CA GLU A 82 -16.99 -8.90 10.91
C GLU A 82 -17.61 -9.88 9.90
N LEU A 83 -18.48 -10.78 10.37
CA LEU A 83 -19.03 -11.88 9.56
C LEU A 83 -20.56 -11.93 9.52
N ALA A 84 -21.26 -11.21 10.39
CA ALA A 84 -22.70 -11.34 10.61
C ALA A 84 -23.49 -10.05 10.34
N GLY A 85 -22.87 -8.88 10.46
CA GLY A 85 -23.55 -7.59 10.24
C GLY A 85 -24.11 -7.43 8.82
N THR A 86 -25.34 -6.93 8.69
CA THR A 86 -26.00 -6.70 7.38
C THR A 86 -25.25 -5.69 6.51
N GLU A 87 -24.65 -4.67 7.14
CA GLU A 87 -23.99 -3.55 6.43
C GLU A 87 -22.46 -3.60 6.51
N THR A 88 -21.89 -4.44 7.39
CA THR A 88 -20.47 -4.40 7.76
C THR A 88 -19.75 -5.74 7.60
N ALA A 89 -20.41 -6.77 7.06
CA ALA A 89 -19.75 -8.04 6.77
C ALA A 89 -18.52 -7.83 5.86
N GLY A 90 -17.38 -8.41 6.26
CA GLY A 90 -16.09 -8.24 5.58
C GLY A 90 -15.23 -7.08 6.11
N ALA A 91 -15.78 -6.22 6.98
CA ALA A 91 -14.98 -5.15 7.60
C ALA A 91 -13.88 -5.73 8.51
N THR A 92 -12.72 -5.09 8.48
CA THR A 92 -11.66 -5.30 9.47
C THR A 92 -11.88 -4.34 10.64
N SER A 93 -12.33 -4.86 11.77
CA SER A 93 -12.50 -4.09 13.01
C SER A 93 -11.16 -4.04 13.74
N VAL A 94 -10.52 -2.87 13.73
CA VAL A 94 -9.20 -2.65 14.32
C VAL A 94 -9.32 -1.78 15.56
N ASP A 95 -8.94 -2.32 16.71
CA ASP A 95 -8.96 -1.62 18.00
C ASP A 95 -7.66 -0.85 18.23
N LEU A 96 -7.50 0.28 17.52
CA LEU A 96 -6.30 1.10 17.57
C LEU A 96 -6.03 1.70 18.96
N ASP A 97 -7.09 2.05 19.69
CA ASP A 97 -7.02 2.69 21.01
C ASP A 97 -7.03 1.67 22.17
N GLY A 98 -7.15 0.37 21.88
CA GLY A 98 -7.19 -0.69 22.88
C GLY A 98 -8.45 -0.67 23.76
N MET A 99 -9.54 -0.07 23.29
CA MET A 99 -10.77 0.14 24.05
C MET A 99 -11.52 -1.16 24.36
N LEU A 100 -11.30 -2.22 23.57
CA LEU A 100 -12.01 -3.49 23.76
C LEU A 100 -11.38 -4.36 24.87
N GLY A 101 -10.16 -4.03 25.32
CA GLY A 101 -9.43 -4.81 26.33
C GLY A 101 -9.12 -6.26 25.90
N ARG A 102 -9.13 -6.54 24.59
CA ARG A 102 -8.85 -7.87 24.02
C ARG A 102 -7.38 -7.98 23.64
N GLU A 103 -6.83 -9.19 23.77
CA GLU A 103 -5.44 -9.46 23.41
C GLU A 103 -5.11 -9.12 21.93
N PRO A 104 -4.05 -8.33 21.66
CA PRO A 104 -3.58 -8.03 20.31
C PRO A 104 -3.14 -9.28 19.53
N ASN A 105 -3.70 -9.45 18.33
CA ASN A 105 -3.45 -10.62 17.47
C ASN A 105 -2.69 -10.29 16.18
N ALA A 106 -2.75 -9.04 15.70
CA ALA A 106 -2.16 -8.62 14.43
C ALA A 106 -1.16 -7.47 14.61
N TRP A 107 -0.26 -7.33 13.63
CA TRP A 107 0.39 -6.05 13.37
C TRP A 107 -0.41 -5.34 12.28
N VAL A 108 -0.72 -4.06 12.44
CA VAL A 108 -1.49 -3.29 11.45
C VAL A 108 -0.64 -2.10 11.03
N ALA A 109 -0.46 -1.94 9.73
CA ALA A 109 0.21 -0.77 9.18
C ALA A 109 -0.66 0.48 9.42
N VAL A 110 -0.03 1.54 9.93
CA VAL A 110 -0.71 2.81 10.25
C VAL A 110 -0.03 4.04 9.61
N GLY A 111 1.16 3.88 9.05
CA GLY A 111 1.88 4.96 8.38
C GLY A 111 2.82 4.46 7.29
N LEU A 112 3.13 5.34 6.34
CA LEU A 112 4.05 5.08 5.23
C LEU A 112 5.00 6.26 5.06
N ASP A 113 6.30 5.98 5.01
CA ASP A 113 7.29 6.92 4.48
C ASP A 113 7.22 6.86 2.94
N VAL A 114 6.41 7.75 2.35
CA VAL A 114 6.10 7.75 0.91
C VAL A 114 7.34 7.96 0.06
N GLU A 115 8.25 8.84 0.48
CA GLU A 115 9.48 9.13 -0.27
C GLU A 115 10.39 7.89 -0.29
N ARG A 116 10.63 7.31 0.90
CA ARG A 116 11.44 6.09 1.04
C ARG A 116 10.83 4.91 0.28
N PHE A 117 9.50 4.78 0.32
CA PHE A 117 8.77 3.76 -0.43
C PHE A 117 9.04 3.87 -1.93
N TRP A 118 8.80 5.03 -2.53
CA TRP A 118 8.98 5.22 -3.97
C TRP A 118 10.45 5.15 -4.40
N ALA A 119 11.38 5.63 -3.58
CA ALA A 119 12.81 5.43 -3.80
C ALA A 119 13.18 3.94 -3.84
N GLY A 120 12.64 3.14 -2.91
CA GLY A 120 12.83 1.69 -2.88
C GLY A 120 12.25 0.96 -4.10
N VAL A 121 11.07 1.37 -4.55
CA VAL A 121 10.43 0.84 -5.78
C VAL A 121 11.28 1.15 -7.00
N ALA A 122 11.65 2.41 -7.21
CA ALA A 122 12.46 2.83 -8.36
C ALA A 122 13.83 2.12 -8.39
N ALA A 123 14.51 2.04 -7.24
CA ALA A 123 15.77 1.31 -7.13
C ALA A 123 15.61 -0.18 -7.46
N SER A 124 14.47 -0.79 -7.11
CA SER A 124 14.18 -2.20 -7.40
C SER A 124 13.91 -2.43 -8.88
N VAL A 125 13.09 -1.58 -9.52
CA VAL A 125 12.82 -1.64 -10.96
C VAL A 125 14.10 -1.44 -11.77
N ALA A 126 14.96 -0.50 -11.38
CA ALA A 126 16.23 -0.23 -12.06
C ALA A 126 17.18 -1.46 -12.08
N ARG A 127 17.07 -2.38 -11.12
CA ARG A 127 17.89 -3.61 -11.05
C ARG A 127 17.36 -4.76 -11.92
N LEU A 128 16.16 -4.66 -12.47
CA LEU A 128 15.49 -5.71 -13.26
C LEU A 128 15.66 -5.51 -14.77
N ALA A 129 16.85 -5.07 -15.19
CA ALA A 129 17.20 -4.86 -16.60
C ALA A 129 17.46 -6.17 -17.35
#